data_AF-A0A522DQA2-F1
#
_entry.id   AF-A0A522DQA2-F1
#
_cell.length_a   1.000
_cell.length_b   1.000
_cell.length_c   1.000
_cell.angle_alpha   90.00
_cell.angle_beta   90.00
_cell.angle_gamma   90.00
#
_symmetry.space_group_name_H-M   'P 1'
#
loop_
_entity.id
_entity.type
_entity.pdbx_description
1 polymer ?
#
loop_
_entity_poly.entity_id
_entity_poly.type
_entity_poly.pdbx_seq_one_letter_code
_entity_poly.pdbx_strand_id
1 'polypeptide(L)'
;MGTILQYRVAFITALFAIFGGALTLLLQIDEMETYYRSLAPLLALVVSLFISFMLKMKWSTKARNFLKVIISVLFGLLLIAVYMYTKFFLKATFPFRDSEDKVAYYVKGDKDSYTQVATDFRKKNPGITSDAEMIRMGFEGPHNKRYAWTEESISNNILWLITGYCIVVILFVGAVSFLSEILSLKYPKSTKRSSAPKKRGKNNKDEE
;
A
#
# COMPACT_ATOMS: atom_id res chain seq x y z
N MET A 1 -24.52 -21.81 -9.49
CA MET A 1 -23.29 -21.07 -9.88
C MET A 1 -23.40 -19.56 -9.66
N GLY A 2 -24.59 -18.95 -9.74
CA GLY A 2 -24.78 -17.50 -9.59
C GLY A 2 -24.52 -16.91 -8.19
N THR A 3 -24.85 -17.63 -7.12
CA THR A 3 -24.67 -17.15 -5.73
C THR A 3 -23.21 -16.88 -5.38
N ILE A 4 -22.28 -17.73 -5.85
CA ILE A 4 -20.83 -17.52 -5.66
C ILE A 4 -20.35 -16.23 -6.34
N LEU A 5 -20.92 -15.86 -7.49
CA LEU A 5 -20.55 -14.62 -8.18
C LEU A 5 -21.08 -13.39 -7.42
N GLN A 6 -22.29 -13.47 -6.86
CA GLN A 6 -22.88 -12.40 -6.05
C GLN A 6 -22.06 -12.13 -4.79
N TYR A 7 -21.64 -13.17 -4.05
CA TYR A 7 -20.77 -12.99 -2.89
C TYR A 7 -19.39 -12.39 -3.26
N ARG A 8 -18.86 -12.68 -4.46
CA ARG A 8 -17.61 -12.07 -4.94
C ARG A 8 -17.76 -10.59 -5.19
N VAL A 9 -18.82 -10.21 -5.90
CA VAL A 9 -19.10 -8.80 -6.19
C VAL A 9 -19.37 -8.05 -4.89
N ALA A 10 -20.16 -8.61 -3.98
CA ALA A 10 -20.44 -8.02 -2.67
C ALA A 10 -19.16 -7.84 -1.83
N PHE A 11 -18.27 -8.84 -1.80
CA PHE A 11 -17.01 -8.75 -1.06
C PHE A 11 -16.03 -7.73 -1.67
N ILE A 12 -15.89 -7.71 -3.00
CA ILE A 12 -15.07 -6.71 -3.70
C ILE A 12 -15.63 -5.30 -3.45
N THR A 13 -16.96 -5.14 -3.53
CA THR A 13 -17.63 -3.86 -3.31
C THR A 13 -17.48 -3.41 -1.86
N ALA A 14 -17.58 -4.33 -0.89
CA ALA A 14 -17.34 -4.03 0.52
C ALA A 14 -15.87 -3.65 0.78
N LEU A 15 -14.91 -4.36 0.19
CA LEU A 15 -13.50 -3.98 0.26
C LEU A 15 -13.25 -2.63 -0.38
N PHE A 16 -13.78 -2.35 -1.58
CA PHE A 16 -13.67 -1.03 -2.21
C PHE A 16 -14.38 0.06 -1.44
N ALA A 17 -15.49 -0.22 -0.74
CA ALA A 17 -16.18 0.75 0.10
C ALA A 17 -15.41 1.02 1.39
N ILE A 18 -14.84 -0.01 2.03
CA ILE A 18 -14.01 0.13 3.24
C ILE A 18 -12.68 0.80 2.90
N PHE A 19 -11.99 0.37 1.86
CA PHE A 19 -10.75 0.98 1.40
C PHE A 19 -10.99 2.36 0.80
N GLY A 20 -12.03 2.53 -0.01
CA GLY A 20 -12.42 3.82 -0.57
C GLY A 20 -12.80 4.82 0.52
N GLY A 21 -13.56 4.39 1.53
CA GLY A 21 -13.92 5.18 2.71
C GLY A 21 -12.74 5.49 3.64
N ALA A 22 -11.87 4.51 3.89
CA ALA A 22 -10.64 4.71 4.63
C ALA A 22 -9.68 5.64 3.87
N LEU A 23 -9.62 5.52 2.54
CA LEU A 23 -8.87 6.43 1.67
C LEU A 23 -9.46 7.83 1.70
N THR A 24 -10.78 8.05 1.63
CA THR A 24 -11.35 9.40 1.75
C THR A 24 -11.09 10.04 3.10
N LEU A 25 -11.08 9.27 4.20
CA LEU A 25 -10.67 9.76 5.52
C LEU A 25 -9.16 10.05 5.61
N LEU A 26 -8.33 9.30 4.88
CA LEU A 26 -6.88 9.53 4.77
C LEU A 26 -6.51 10.67 3.79
N LEU A 27 -7.36 10.91 2.78
CA LEU A 27 -7.21 11.95 1.76
C LEU A 27 -7.63 13.34 2.24
N GLN A 28 -8.23 13.48 3.44
CA GLN A 28 -8.48 14.81 4.03
C GLN A 28 -7.19 15.61 4.29
N ILE A 29 -6.03 14.99 4.10
CA ILE A 29 -4.73 15.64 4.01
C ILE A 29 -4.48 15.91 2.52
N ASP A 30 -4.91 17.09 2.02
CA ASP A 30 -4.81 17.53 0.61
C ASP A 30 -3.42 17.26 -0.01
N GLU A 31 -2.40 17.29 0.81
CA GLU A 31 -0.99 17.28 0.40
C GLU A 31 -0.45 15.85 0.17
N MET A 32 -1.18 14.82 0.59
CA MET A 32 -0.85 13.40 0.38
C MET A 32 -1.72 12.73 -0.68
N GLU A 33 -2.64 13.48 -1.30
CA GLU A 33 -3.58 12.97 -2.30
C GLU A 33 -2.85 12.18 -3.40
N THR A 34 -1.76 12.73 -3.97
CA THR A 34 -1.03 12.10 -5.07
C THR A 34 -0.37 10.77 -4.68
N TYR A 35 0.16 10.68 -3.47
CA TYR A 35 0.76 9.44 -2.95
C TYR A 35 -0.30 8.36 -2.76
N TYR A 36 -1.44 8.70 -2.13
CA TYR A 36 -2.54 7.77 -1.94
C TYR A 36 -3.23 7.38 -3.26
N ARG A 37 -3.31 8.30 -4.23
CA ARG A 37 -3.80 8.03 -5.58
C ARG A 37 -2.95 7.00 -6.32
N SER A 38 -1.65 6.93 -6.02
CA SER A 38 -0.71 5.94 -6.57
C SER A 38 -0.71 4.63 -5.77
N LEU A 39 -0.93 4.70 -4.46
CA LEU A 39 -1.00 3.54 -3.56
C LEU A 39 -2.29 2.72 -3.77
N ALA A 40 -3.42 3.40 -4.06
CA ALA A 40 -4.72 2.79 -4.29
C ALA A 40 -4.73 1.73 -5.43
N PRO A 41 -4.23 2.00 -6.65
CA PRO A 41 -4.18 1.00 -7.71
C PRO A 41 -3.21 -0.15 -7.39
N LEU A 42 -2.12 0.11 -6.67
CA LEU A 42 -1.19 -0.95 -6.19
C LEU A 42 -1.89 -1.90 -5.21
N LEU A 43 -2.63 -1.36 -4.24
CA LEU A 43 -3.43 -2.14 -3.30
C LEU A 43 -4.56 -2.88 -4.02
N ALA A 44 -5.25 -2.22 -4.95
CA ALA A 44 -6.30 -2.84 -5.76
C ALA A 44 -5.76 -4.01 -6.59
N LEU A 45 -4.54 -3.91 -7.12
CA LEU A 45 -3.85 -5.01 -7.80
C LEU A 45 -3.60 -6.18 -6.84
N VAL A 46 -3.03 -5.92 -5.66
CA VAL A 46 -2.77 -6.98 -4.65
C VAL A 46 -4.05 -7.67 -4.22
N VAL A 47 -5.10 -6.90 -3.93
CA VAL A 47 -6.41 -7.44 -3.54
C VAL A 47 -7.02 -8.26 -4.67
N SER A 48 -6.91 -7.79 -5.92
CA SER A 48 -7.42 -8.52 -7.09
C SER A 48 -6.68 -9.84 -7.33
N LEU A 49 -5.36 -9.84 -7.15
CA LEU A 49 -4.53 -11.04 -7.19
C LEU A 49 -4.89 -11.99 -6.04
N PHE A 50 -5.08 -11.47 -4.83
CA PHE A 50 -5.47 -12.21 -3.63
C PHE A 50 -6.81 -12.93 -3.80
N ILE A 51 -7.82 -12.22 -4.30
CA ILE A 51 -9.14 -12.76 -4.58
C ILE A 51 -9.06 -13.81 -5.70
N SER A 52 -8.31 -13.55 -6.76
CA SER A 52 -8.10 -14.50 -7.86
C SER A 52 -7.47 -15.81 -7.37
N PHE A 53 -6.50 -15.72 -6.47
CA PHE A 53 -5.87 -16.86 -5.80
C PHE A 53 -6.87 -17.64 -4.93
N MET A 54 -7.59 -16.97 -4.03
CA MET A 54 -8.58 -17.58 -3.12
C MET A 54 -9.62 -18.43 -3.87
N LEU A 55 -10.05 -17.94 -5.03
CA LEU A 55 -11.15 -18.50 -5.80
C LEU A 55 -10.78 -19.70 -6.69
N LYS A 56 -9.55 -19.76 -7.21
CA LYS A 56 -9.23 -20.71 -8.30
C LYS A 56 -8.37 -21.91 -7.91
N MET A 57 -7.83 -22.05 -6.70
CA MET A 57 -6.89 -23.14 -6.41
C MET A 57 -7.55 -24.54 -6.34
N LYS A 58 -7.07 -25.50 -7.15
CA LYS A 58 -7.41 -26.94 -7.09
C LYS A 58 -6.13 -27.72 -6.77
N TRP A 59 -5.72 -27.71 -5.52
CA TRP A 59 -4.61 -28.51 -4.97
C TRP A 59 -5.17 -29.52 -3.96
N SER A 60 -4.33 -30.44 -3.47
CA SER A 60 -4.61 -31.20 -2.25
C SER A 60 -5.20 -30.27 -1.19
N THR A 61 -6.34 -30.65 -0.62
CA THR A 61 -7.14 -29.81 0.28
C THR A 61 -6.28 -29.24 1.42
N LYS A 62 -5.30 -30.02 1.91
CA LYS A 62 -4.36 -29.61 2.96
C LYS A 62 -3.41 -28.51 2.49
N ALA A 63 -2.71 -28.71 1.36
CA ALA A 63 -1.75 -27.73 0.84
C ALA A 63 -2.44 -26.42 0.41
N ARG A 64 -3.65 -26.52 -0.17
CA ARG A 64 -4.48 -25.35 -0.50
C ARG A 64 -4.83 -24.54 0.75
N ASN A 65 -5.32 -25.19 1.79
CA ASN A 65 -5.72 -24.49 3.01
C ASN A 65 -4.52 -23.85 3.72
N PHE A 66 -3.38 -24.53 3.75
CA PHE A 66 -2.14 -23.96 4.30
C PHE A 66 -1.70 -22.70 3.55
N LEU A 67 -1.67 -22.74 2.21
CA LEU A 67 -1.25 -21.59 1.41
C LEU A 67 -2.23 -20.41 1.51
N LYS A 68 -3.53 -20.70 1.66
CA LYS A 68 -4.53 -19.67 1.96
C LYS A 68 -4.25 -18.98 3.30
N VAL A 69 -3.91 -19.75 4.33
CA VAL A 69 -3.57 -19.19 5.65
C VAL A 69 -2.34 -18.30 5.54
N ILE A 70 -1.26 -18.77 4.89
CA ILE A 70 -0.03 -17.97 4.71
C ILE A 70 -0.33 -16.64 4.01
N ILE A 71 -1.06 -16.66 2.90
CA ILE A 71 -1.32 -15.45 2.13
C ILE A 71 -2.27 -14.52 2.88
N SER A 72 -3.27 -15.04 3.59
CA SER A 72 -4.13 -14.22 4.46
C SER A 72 -3.34 -13.56 5.58
N VAL A 73 -2.41 -14.29 6.21
CA VAL A 73 -1.51 -13.74 7.25
C VAL A 73 -0.61 -12.66 6.66
N LEU A 74 0.01 -12.92 5.50
CA LEU A 74 0.93 -11.99 4.85
C LEU A 74 0.21 -10.72 4.39
N PHE A 75 -1.02 -10.84 3.89
CA PHE A 75 -1.89 -9.71 3.59
C PHE A 75 -2.27 -8.93 4.85
N GLY A 76 -2.65 -9.62 5.94
CA GLY A 76 -2.93 -8.97 7.22
C GLY A 76 -1.72 -8.20 7.77
N LEU A 77 -0.52 -8.79 7.71
CA LEU A 77 0.73 -8.14 8.08
C LEU A 77 1.02 -6.91 7.21
N LEU A 78 0.77 -7.00 5.89
CA LEU A 78 0.91 -5.86 4.99
C LEU A 78 -0.01 -4.70 5.40
N LEU A 79 -1.28 -4.97 5.72
CA LEU A 79 -2.22 -3.94 6.16
C LEU A 79 -1.78 -3.28 7.47
N ILE A 80 -1.35 -4.09 8.44
CA ILE A 80 -0.82 -3.59 9.71
C ILE A 80 0.42 -2.73 9.47
N ALA A 81 1.34 -3.19 8.61
CA ALA A 81 2.56 -2.45 8.28
C ALA A 81 2.26 -1.10 7.62
N VAL A 82 1.35 -1.07 6.63
CA VAL A 82 0.94 0.17 5.95
C VAL A 82 0.28 1.14 6.95
N TYR A 83 -0.62 0.65 7.81
CA TYR A 83 -1.27 1.48 8.82
C TYR A 83 -0.24 2.06 9.82
N MET A 84 0.64 1.21 10.35
CA MET A 84 1.68 1.64 11.30
C MET A 84 2.67 2.62 10.65
N TYR A 85 3.09 2.35 9.42
CA TYR A 85 3.95 3.23 8.64
C TYR A 85 3.30 4.60 8.42
N THR A 86 2.03 4.63 8.02
CA THR A 86 1.29 5.87 7.79
C THR A 86 1.16 6.69 9.08
N LYS A 87 0.80 6.03 10.18
CA LYS A 87 0.72 6.66 11.51
C LYS A 87 2.07 7.23 11.93
N PHE A 88 3.16 6.50 11.67
CA PHE A 88 4.51 6.96 11.96
C PHE A 88 4.91 8.13 11.06
N PHE A 89 4.63 8.06 9.76
CA PHE A 89 4.86 9.14 8.79
C PHE A 89 4.23 10.44 9.25
N LEU A 90 2.95 10.43 9.62
CA LEU A 90 2.25 11.64 10.08
C LEU A 90 2.82 12.20 11.39
N LYS A 91 3.40 11.35 12.24
CA LYS A 91 4.06 11.78 13.48
C LYS A 91 5.47 12.29 13.27
N ALA A 92 6.23 11.68 12.36
CA ALA A 92 7.63 11.96 12.10
C ALA A 92 7.84 13.04 11.04
N THR A 93 6.78 13.51 10.39
CA THR A 93 6.84 14.57 9.38
C THR A 93 5.98 15.77 9.75
N PHE A 94 6.22 16.89 9.08
CA PHE A 94 5.34 18.04 9.08
C PHE A 94 5.21 18.59 7.65
N PRO A 95 4.03 19.10 7.28
CA PRO A 95 3.87 19.78 6.02
C PRO A 95 4.44 21.19 6.09
N PHE A 96 5.09 21.62 5.03
CA PHE A 96 5.56 23.00 4.88
C PHE A 96 5.24 23.47 3.47
N ARG A 97 4.58 24.63 3.37
CA ARG A 97 4.21 25.27 2.12
C ARG A 97 5.28 26.29 1.75
N ASP A 98 5.89 26.12 0.59
CA ASP A 98 6.90 27.05 0.08
C ASP A 98 6.28 28.32 -0.52
N SER A 99 7.12 29.21 -1.04
CA SER A 99 6.69 30.46 -1.68
C SER A 99 5.92 30.26 -2.99
N GLU A 100 5.99 29.07 -3.58
CA GLU A 100 5.27 28.69 -4.81
C GLU A 100 3.95 27.97 -4.50
N ASP A 101 3.47 28.03 -3.25
CA ASP A 101 2.29 27.31 -2.74
C ASP A 101 2.39 25.78 -2.86
N LYS A 102 3.60 25.23 -3.09
CA LYS A 102 3.82 23.78 -3.11
C LYS A 102 4.01 23.30 -1.68
N VAL A 103 3.28 22.25 -1.32
CA VAL A 103 3.45 21.60 -0.03
C VAL A 103 4.41 20.44 -0.13
N ALA A 104 5.47 20.49 0.68
CA ALA A 104 6.41 19.41 0.86
C ALA A 104 6.40 18.92 2.31
N TYR A 105 6.60 17.62 2.49
CA TYR A 105 6.73 16.99 3.80
C TYR A 105 8.18 16.92 4.22
N TYR A 106 8.48 17.45 5.40
CA TYR A 106 9.82 17.43 5.98
C TYR A 106 9.83 16.56 7.23
N VAL A 107 10.90 15.78 7.39
CA VAL A 107 11.08 14.97 8.61
C VAL A 107 11.42 15.88 9.78
N LYS A 108 10.71 15.71 10.91
CA LYS A 108 10.96 16.34 12.21
C LYS A 108 11.45 15.32 13.24
N GLY A 109 12.03 15.84 14.31
CA GLY A 109 12.31 15.05 15.51
C GLY A 109 11.05 14.86 16.37
N ASP A 110 11.21 14.07 17.42
CA ASP A 110 10.19 13.83 18.42
C ASP A 110 9.98 15.06 19.31
N LYS A 111 8.78 15.18 19.88
CA LYS A 111 8.44 16.31 20.77
C LYS A 111 9.34 16.38 22.01
N ASP A 112 9.78 15.23 22.50
CA ASP A 112 10.67 15.15 23.67
C ASP A 112 12.12 15.56 23.32
N SER A 113 12.42 15.73 22.04
CA SER A 113 13.72 16.12 21.50
C SER A 113 13.74 17.55 20.95
N TYR A 114 12.84 18.42 21.42
CA TYR A 114 12.95 19.84 21.12
C TYR A 114 14.23 20.42 21.73
N THR A 115 14.88 21.32 21.00
CA THR A 115 15.98 22.10 21.55
C THR A 115 15.46 23.10 22.61
N GLN A 116 16.37 23.64 23.42
CA GLN A 116 16.04 24.71 24.35
C GLN A 116 15.46 25.93 23.62
N VAL A 117 16.02 26.26 22.44
CA VAL A 117 15.57 27.40 21.61
C VAL A 117 14.12 27.21 21.16
N ALA A 118 13.74 26.03 20.66
CA ALA A 118 12.35 25.75 20.30
C ALA A 118 11.41 25.78 21.50
N THR A 119 11.85 25.26 22.64
CA THR A 119 11.07 25.28 23.88
C THR A 119 10.79 26.71 24.33
N ASP A 120 11.81 27.57 24.31
CA ASP A 120 11.68 28.97 24.71
C ASP A 120 10.87 29.78 23.69
N PHE A 121 11.02 29.49 22.40
CA PHE A 121 10.20 30.10 21.35
C PHE A 121 8.71 29.77 21.51
N ARG A 122 8.36 28.50 21.79
CA ARG A 122 6.97 28.08 22.06
C ARG A 122 6.41 28.72 23.33
N LYS A 123 7.21 28.86 24.39
CA LYS A 123 6.80 29.55 25.62
C LYS A 123 6.48 31.03 25.38
N LYS A 124 7.29 31.70 24.54
CA LYS A 124 7.09 33.11 24.17
C LYS A 124 5.91 33.31 23.22
N ASN A 125 5.54 32.28 22.47
CA ASN A 125 4.48 32.33 21.45
C ASN A 125 3.45 31.21 21.68
N PRO A 126 2.62 31.27 22.74
CA PRO A 126 1.69 30.20 23.11
C PRO A 126 0.58 29.96 22.07
N GLY A 127 0.34 30.93 21.17
CA GLY A 127 -0.60 30.77 20.05
C GLY A 127 -0.12 29.80 18.96
N ILE A 128 1.18 29.48 18.92
CA ILE A 128 1.75 28.57 17.93
C ILE A 128 1.56 27.13 18.39
N THR A 129 0.57 26.46 17.80
CA THR A 129 0.21 25.08 18.15
C THR A 129 0.86 24.05 17.23
N SER A 130 1.18 24.42 15.99
CA SER A 130 1.72 23.49 14.98
C SER A 130 3.24 23.57 14.83
N ASP A 131 3.86 22.43 14.52
CA ASP A 131 5.30 22.36 14.21
C ASP A 131 5.66 23.14 12.94
N ALA A 132 4.78 23.10 11.93
CA ALA A 132 4.96 23.82 10.68
C ALA A 132 5.02 25.33 10.90
N GLU A 133 4.13 25.87 11.73
CA GLU A 133 4.08 27.29 12.06
C GLU A 133 5.29 27.73 12.89
N MET A 134 5.72 26.91 13.85
CA MET A 134 6.95 27.15 14.60
C MET A 134 8.16 27.25 13.67
N ILE A 135 8.29 26.32 12.71
CA ILE A 135 9.38 26.33 11.74
C ILE A 135 9.30 27.55 10.81
N ARG A 136 8.10 27.91 10.35
CA ARG A 136 7.88 29.04 9.45
C ARG A 136 8.20 30.38 10.14
N MET A 137 7.67 30.59 11.34
CA MET A 137 7.76 31.88 12.04
C MET A 137 9.04 32.02 12.87
N GLY A 138 9.52 30.94 13.48
CA GLY A 138 10.62 30.99 14.43
C GLY A 138 11.99 30.64 13.86
N PHE A 139 12.02 29.88 12.77
CA PHE A 139 13.26 29.32 12.23
C PHE A 139 13.44 29.59 10.73
N GLU A 140 12.61 30.44 10.13
CA GLU A 140 12.75 30.86 8.71
C GLU A 140 12.70 29.70 7.70
N GLY A 141 12.04 28.59 8.06
CA GLY A 141 11.75 27.50 7.15
C GLY A 141 12.46 26.16 7.42
N PRO A 142 12.21 25.15 6.57
CA PRO A 142 12.51 23.75 6.86
C PRO A 142 14.00 23.41 6.83
N HIS A 143 14.83 24.21 6.16
CA HIS A 143 16.30 24.05 6.15
C HIS A 143 16.90 24.21 7.56
N ASN A 144 16.24 24.99 8.41
CA ASN A 144 16.65 25.34 9.76
C ASN A 144 15.99 24.47 10.84
N LYS A 145 15.35 23.36 10.46
CA LYS A 145 14.68 22.45 11.42
C LYS A 145 15.60 21.87 12.51
N ARG A 146 16.92 21.87 12.30
CA ARG A 146 17.94 21.46 13.29
C ARG A 146 18.00 22.40 14.51
N TYR A 147 17.53 23.63 14.37
CA TYR A 147 17.37 24.53 15.51
C TYR A 147 16.13 24.20 16.34
N ALA A 148 15.17 23.47 15.77
CA ALA A 148 13.95 23.08 16.47
C ALA A 148 14.07 21.72 17.18
N TRP A 149 14.70 20.75 16.54
CA TRP A 149 14.90 19.40 17.07
C TRP A 149 16.37 18.98 17.03
N THR A 150 16.75 18.05 17.92
CA THR A 150 18.09 17.44 17.86
C THR A 150 18.31 16.69 16.55
N GLU A 151 19.55 16.74 16.05
CA GLU A 151 19.92 16.04 14.81
C GLU A 151 19.77 14.51 14.93
N GLU A 152 20.03 13.97 16.13
CA GLU A 152 19.87 12.56 16.43
C GLU A 152 18.42 12.11 16.27
N SER A 153 17.46 12.85 16.83
CA SER A 153 16.04 12.50 16.72
C SER A 153 15.54 12.59 15.28
N ILE A 154 15.96 13.62 14.53
CA ILE A 154 15.64 13.72 13.09
C ILE A 154 16.22 12.50 12.35
N SER A 155 17.48 12.14 12.61
CA SER A 155 18.17 11.03 11.93
C SER A 155 17.53 9.69 12.25
N ASN A 156 17.16 9.45 13.51
CA ASN A 156 16.41 8.27 13.93
C ASN A 156 15.07 8.18 13.21
N ASN A 157 14.32 9.29 13.13
CA ASN A 157 13.05 9.32 12.42
C ASN A 157 13.21 9.06 10.92
N ILE A 158 14.26 9.59 10.29
CA ILE A 158 14.62 9.25 8.90
C ILE A 158 14.85 7.75 8.74
N LEU A 159 15.67 7.13 9.61
CA LEU A 159 15.95 5.69 9.55
C LEU A 159 14.70 4.84 9.75
N TRP A 160 13.82 5.22 10.68
CA TRP A 160 12.55 4.54 10.90
C TRP A 160 11.60 4.68 9.70
N LEU A 161 11.55 5.85 9.05
CA LEU A 161 10.76 6.05 7.83
C LEU A 161 11.28 5.17 6.69
N ILE A 162 12.60 5.10 6.49
CA ILE A 162 13.21 4.24 5.47
C ILE A 162 12.91 2.77 5.78
N THR A 163 13.14 2.35 7.03
CA THR A 163 12.95 0.96 7.46
C THR A 163 11.48 0.53 7.32
N GLY A 164 10.55 1.36 7.77
CA GLY A 164 9.11 1.10 7.66
C GLY A 164 8.67 1.00 6.20
N TYR A 165 9.18 1.86 5.33
CA TYR A 165 8.93 1.78 3.90
C TYR A 165 9.46 0.47 3.30
N CYS A 166 10.70 0.08 3.62
CA CYS A 166 11.29 -1.17 3.18
C CYS A 166 10.45 -2.40 3.60
N ILE A 167 9.95 -2.41 4.84
CA ILE A 167 9.07 -3.49 5.33
C ILE A 167 7.79 -3.57 4.50
N VAL A 168 7.14 -2.43 4.23
CA VAL A 168 5.94 -2.37 3.39
C VAL A 168 6.23 -2.91 1.99
N VAL A 169 7.35 -2.52 1.38
CA VAL A 169 7.75 -2.98 0.05
C VAL A 169 8.05 -4.48 0.04
N ILE A 170 8.78 -5.00 1.03
CA ILE A 170 9.09 -6.44 1.13
C ILE A 170 7.81 -7.27 1.27
N LEU A 171 6.89 -6.85 2.14
CA LEU A 171 5.60 -7.52 2.33
C LEU A 171 4.74 -7.44 1.06
N PHE A 172 4.74 -6.29 0.39
CA PHE A 172 4.02 -6.09 -0.86
C PHE A 172 4.55 -6.98 -1.98
N VAL A 173 5.85 -6.94 -2.24
CA VAL A 173 6.51 -7.77 -3.26
C VAL A 173 6.37 -9.25 -2.91
N GLY A 174 6.51 -9.62 -1.64
CA GLY A 174 6.27 -10.99 -1.17
C GLY A 174 4.84 -11.45 -1.47
N ALA A 175 3.84 -10.63 -1.16
CA ALA A 175 2.44 -10.92 -1.47
C ALA A 175 2.22 -11.11 -2.97
N VAL A 176 2.71 -10.17 -3.79
CA VAL A 176 2.54 -10.20 -5.25
C VAL A 176 3.26 -11.39 -5.87
N SER A 177 4.50 -11.68 -5.48
CA SER A 177 5.29 -12.81 -5.99
C SER A 177 4.62 -14.14 -5.67
N PHE A 178 4.21 -14.36 -4.42
CA PHE A 178 3.47 -15.57 -4.04
C PHE A 178 2.16 -15.71 -4.83
N LEU A 179 1.38 -14.63 -4.92
CA LEU A 179 0.13 -14.64 -5.66
C LEU A 179 0.33 -14.94 -7.15
N SER A 180 1.37 -14.35 -7.76
CA SER A 180 1.71 -14.50 -9.18
C SER A 180 2.21 -15.90 -9.51
N GLU A 181 3.07 -16.47 -8.67
CA GLU A 181 3.60 -17.83 -8.85
C GLU A 181 2.48 -18.88 -8.77
N ILE A 182 1.52 -18.67 -7.87
CA ILE A 182 0.37 -19.58 -7.78
C ILE A 182 -0.57 -19.43 -8.98
N LEU A 183 -0.75 -18.22 -9.49
CA LEU A 183 -1.52 -17.97 -10.70
C LEU A 183 -0.84 -18.60 -11.92
N SER A 184 0.49 -18.48 -12.06
CA SER A 184 1.26 -19.00 -13.21
C SER A 184 1.28 -20.52 -13.29
N LEU A 185 1.39 -21.23 -12.16
CA LEU A 185 1.31 -22.70 -12.08
C LEU A 185 -0.02 -23.26 -12.61
N LYS A 186 -1.07 -22.43 -12.71
CA LYS A 186 -2.42 -22.86 -13.09
C LYS A 186 -2.82 -22.51 -14.53
N TYR A 187 -2.04 -21.68 -15.22
CA TYR A 187 -2.19 -21.42 -16.65
C TYR A 187 -1.02 -22.06 -17.39
N PRO A 188 -0.90 -23.41 -17.45
CA PRO A 188 -0.02 -24.00 -18.45
C PRO A 188 -0.51 -23.52 -19.80
N LYS A 189 0.39 -22.88 -20.57
CA LYS A 189 0.17 -22.35 -21.92
C LYS A 189 -0.86 -23.19 -22.69
N SER A 190 -2.12 -22.73 -22.72
CA SER A 190 -3.15 -23.26 -23.61
C SER A 190 -2.92 -22.69 -25.00
N THR A 191 -1.73 -22.98 -25.54
CA THR A 191 -1.37 -22.77 -26.95
C THR A 191 -1.02 -24.13 -27.54
N LYS A 192 -1.74 -25.19 -27.18
CA LYS A 192 -1.92 -26.30 -28.13
C LYS A 192 -2.95 -25.83 -29.15
N ARG A 193 -2.41 -25.25 -30.24
CA ARG A 193 -3.09 -24.99 -31.50
C ARG A 193 -3.90 -26.25 -31.84
N SER A 194 -5.22 -26.18 -31.69
CA SER A 194 -6.14 -27.22 -32.15
C SER A 194 -6.13 -27.20 -33.67
N SER A 195 -5.11 -27.79 -34.29
CA SER A 195 -5.18 -28.20 -35.69
C SER A 195 -5.93 -29.53 -35.73
N ALA A 196 -7.25 -29.47 -35.58
CA ALA A 196 -8.16 -30.53 -35.99
C ALA A 196 -8.33 -30.49 -37.52
N PRO A 197 -9.00 -31.49 -38.15
CA PRO A 197 -8.62 -32.89 -38.21
C PRO A 197 -8.40 -33.35 -39.66
N LYS A 198 -7.65 -34.45 -39.81
CA LYS A 198 -7.39 -35.19 -41.05
C LYS A 198 -8.72 -35.60 -41.71
N LYS A 199 -9.07 -35.03 -42.88
CA LYS A 199 -10.18 -35.49 -43.73
C LYS A 199 -9.92 -36.96 -44.10
N ARG A 200 -10.68 -37.89 -43.53
CA ARG A 200 -10.74 -39.29 -43.96
C ARG A 200 -12.00 -39.41 -44.83
N GLY A 201 -11.82 -39.25 -46.14
CA GLY A 201 -12.87 -39.51 -47.13
C GLY A 201 -13.30 -40.97 -47.03
N LYS A 202 -14.58 -41.18 -46.74
CA LYS A 202 -15.24 -42.47 -46.61
C LYS A 202 -15.61 -42.93 -48.02
N ASN A 203 -15.02 -44.03 -48.48
CA ASN A 203 -15.56 -44.80 -49.60
C ASN A 203 -16.95 -45.27 -49.20
N ASN A 204 -17.97 -44.90 -49.97
CA ASN A 204 -19.20 -45.68 -50.05
C ASN A 204 -19.25 -46.32 -51.44
N LYS A 205 -19.34 -47.64 -51.38
CA LYS A 205 -19.74 -48.57 -52.41
C LYS A 205 -21.26 -48.48 -52.60
N ASP A 206 -21.71 -49.08 -53.70
CA ASP A 206 -23.07 -49.54 -54.00
C ASP A 206 -24.00 -48.53 -54.68
N GLU A 207 -23.86 -48.41 -56.00
CA GLU A 207 -24.98 -48.29 -56.94
C GLU A 207 -24.77 -49.32 -58.05
N GLU A 208 -25.91 -49.85 -58.52
CA GLU A 208 -26.18 -51.10 -59.25
C GLU A 208 -25.51 -51.26 -60.63
#